data_AF-A0A820MRZ6-F1
#
_entry.id   AF-A0A820MRZ6-F1
#
_cell.length_a   1.000
_cell.length_b   1.000
_cell.length_c   1.000
_cell.angle_alpha   90.00
_cell.angle_beta   90.00
_cell.angle_gamma   90.00
#
_symmetry.space_group_name_H-M   'P 1'
#
loop_
_entity.id
_entity.type
_entity.pdbx_description
1 polymer ?
#
loop_
_entity_poly.entity_id
_entity_poly.type
_entity_poly.pdbx_seq_one_letter_code
_entity_poly.pdbx_strand_id
1 'polypeptide(L)'
;MSAEFIAEKLSLVCKPLRRFIVSSQSYWKYRYEQRVRAPYRAIVTTNRTWLNVCDKLERMGHEWQQCAEQHQNILSISGVHIGPIINTLLLEDGYTCITGSRDSSICCLDLRQLVRPEETEVTNIYDSPYVSKRAHDQQQ
;
A
#
# COMPACT_ATOMS: atom_id res chain seq x y z
N MET A 1 -11.43 -19.83 -4.51
CA MET A 1 -10.26 -20.69 -4.21
C MET A 1 -9.00 -19.85 -4.28
N SER A 2 -8.26 -19.73 -3.17
CA SER A 2 -7.08 -18.86 -3.06
C SER A 2 -5.83 -19.46 -3.73
N ALA A 3 -4.86 -18.61 -4.06
CA ALA A 3 -3.55 -19.00 -4.58
C ALA A 3 -2.79 -19.83 -3.54
N GLU A 4 -2.81 -19.43 -2.26
CA GLU A 4 -2.34 -20.19 -1.11
C GLU A 4 -2.92 -21.60 -1.11
N PHE A 5 -4.25 -21.75 -1.22
CA PHE A 5 -4.89 -23.06 -1.23
C PHE A 5 -4.39 -23.94 -2.39
N ILE A 6 -4.22 -23.36 -3.57
CA ILE A 6 -3.73 -24.09 -4.75
C ILE A 6 -2.27 -24.51 -4.57
N ALA A 7 -1.43 -23.60 -4.07
CA ALA A 7 -0.01 -23.82 -3.89
C ALA A 7 0.29 -24.78 -2.73
N GLU A 8 -0.46 -24.72 -1.63
CA GLU A 8 -0.16 -25.45 -0.40
C GLU A 8 -1.03 -26.69 -0.19
N LYS A 9 -2.25 -26.72 -0.70
CA LYS A 9 -3.18 -27.85 -0.51
C LYS A 9 -3.33 -28.66 -1.78
N LEU A 10 -3.73 -28.01 -2.88
CA LEU A 10 -4.00 -28.71 -4.15
C LEU A 10 -2.71 -29.28 -4.76
N SER A 11 -1.59 -28.58 -4.62
CA SER A 11 -0.30 -29.03 -5.13
C SER A 11 0.16 -30.36 -4.51
N LEU A 12 -0.30 -30.69 -3.29
CA LEU A 12 0.12 -31.90 -2.58
C LEU A 12 -0.58 -33.17 -3.07
N VAL A 13 -1.62 -33.05 -3.91
CA VAL A 13 -2.36 -34.21 -4.43
C VAL A 13 -1.46 -35.13 -5.24
N CYS A 14 -0.56 -34.58 -6.08
CA CYS A 14 0.45 -35.38 -6.77
C CYS A 14 1.69 -34.56 -7.18
N LYS A 15 2.85 -35.24 -7.31
CA LYS A 15 4.12 -34.61 -7.69
C LYS A 15 4.08 -33.87 -9.04
N PRO A 16 3.44 -34.41 -10.11
CA PRO A 16 3.33 -33.69 -11.39
C PRO A 16 2.53 -32.39 -11.25
N LEU A 17 1.42 -32.42 -10.52
CA LEU A 17 0.58 -31.24 -10.30
C LEU A 17 1.33 -30.18 -9.50
N ARG A 18 2.06 -30.59 -8.45
CA ARG A 18 2.95 -29.69 -7.70
C ARG A 18 3.94 -28.99 -8.61
N ARG A 19 4.62 -29.76 -9.46
CA ARG A 19 5.61 -29.21 -10.40
C ARG A 19 4.97 -28.20 -11.34
N PHE A 20 3.84 -28.55 -11.96
CA PHE A 20 3.11 -27.67 -12.86
C PHE A 20 2.69 -26.36 -12.19
N ILE A 21 2.07 -26.44 -11.00
CA ILE A 21 1.60 -25.29 -10.23
C ILE A 21 2.76 -24.34 -9.89
N VAL A 22 3.89 -24.86 -9.43
CA VAL A 22 5.03 -24.04 -9.02
C VAL A 22 5.77 -23.44 -10.22
N SER A 23 5.88 -24.17 -11.33
CA SER A 23 6.65 -23.72 -12.50
C SER A 23 5.86 -22.85 -13.49
N SER A 24 4.53 -22.90 -13.49
CA SER A 24 3.71 -22.27 -14.54
C SER A 24 3.50 -20.77 -14.34
N GLN A 25 4.49 -19.97 -14.73
CA GLN A 25 4.38 -18.49 -14.68
C GLN A 25 3.23 -17.96 -15.54
N SER A 26 2.95 -18.57 -16.70
CA SER A 26 1.87 -18.14 -17.59
C SER A 26 0.48 -18.31 -16.97
N TYR A 27 0.25 -19.41 -16.24
CA TYR A 27 -1.01 -19.63 -15.53
C TYR A 27 -1.25 -18.54 -14.48
N TRP A 28 -0.24 -18.27 -13.65
CA TRP A 28 -0.35 -17.26 -12.59
C TRP A 28 -0.47 -15.85 -13.14
N LYS A 29 0.24 -15.53 -14.23
CA LYS A 29 0.08 -14.25 -14.92
C LYS A 29 -1.33 -14.06 -15.46
N TYR A 30 -1.88 -15.06 -16.17
CA TYR A 30 -3.26 -15.01 -16.66
C TYR A 30 -4.24 -14.81 -15.50
N ARG A 31 -4.06 -15.56 -14.41
CA ARG A 31 -4.88 -15.43 -13.21
C ARG A 31 -4.83 -14.03 -12.60
N TYR A 32 -3.64 -13.42 -12.53
CA TYR A 32 -3.46 -12.03 -12.09
C TYR A 32 -4.25 -11.07 -12.98
N GLU A 33 -4.09 -11.18 -14.30
CA GLU A 33 -4.73 -10.28 -15.27
C GLU A 33 -6.26 -10.37 -15.23
N GLN A 34 -6.82 -11.56 -14.97
CA GLN A 34 -8.27 -11.72 -14.81
C GLN A 34 -8.81 -11.08 -13.52
N ARG A 35 -7.98 -10.99 -12.47
CA ARG A 35 -8.39 -10.46 -11.17
C ARG A 35 -8.17 -8.96 -11.03
N VAL A 36 -7.06 -8.44 -11.53
CA VAL A 36 -6.74 -7.01 -11.43
C VAL A 36 -7.41 -6.25 -12.57
N ARG A 37 -8.53 -5.59 -12.26
CA ARG A 37 -9.28 -4.76 -13.23
C ARG A 37 -8.77 -3.31 -13.35
N ALA A 38 -7.67 -2.97 -12.68
CA ALA A 38 -7.17 -1.61 -12.58
C ALA A 38 -6.10 -1.29 -13.65
N PRO A 39 -5.94 0.00 -14.05
CA PRO A 39 -4.88 0.42 -14.97
C PRO A 39 -3.46 0.28 -14.39
N TYR A 40 -3.33 0.07 -13.07
CA TYR A 40 -2.06 -0.16 -12.41
C TYR A 40 -1.64 -1.63 -12.53
N ARG A 41 -0.61 -1.87 -13.34
CA ARG A 41 0.00 -3.20 -13.50
C ARG A 41 1.13 -3.36 -12.48
N ALA A 42 1.11 -4.44 -11.71
CA ALA A 42 2.23 -4.82 -10.87
C ALA A 42 3.48 -5.01 -11.74
N ILE A 43 4.52 -4.23 -11.45
CA ILE A 43 5.85 -4.45 -12.03
C ILE A 43 6.45 -5.64 -11.28
N VAL A 44 6.46 -6.80 -11.94
CA VAL A 44 7.13 -7.98 -11.41
C VAL A 44 8.63 -7.75 -11.50
N THR A 45 9.28 -7.46 -10.37
CA THR A 45 10.74 -7.37 -10.27
C THR A 45 11.36 -8.76 -10.34
N THR A 46 12.65 -8.84 -10.68
CA THR A 46 13.42 -10.08 -10.90
C THR A 46 13.37 -11.10 -9.76
N ASN A 47 12.91 -10.72 -8.57
CA ASN A 47 12.81 -11.59 -7.39
C ASN A 47 11.36 -12.01 -7.03
N ARG A 48 10.37 -11.73 -7.89
CA ARG A 48 8.95 -12.06 -7.63
C ARG A 48 8.42 -12.99 -8.71
N THR A 49 7.91 -14.15 -8.32
CA THR A 49 7.14 -15.04 -9.22
C THR A 49 5.68 -14.58 -9.29
N TRP A 50 4.98 -14.86 -10.39
CA TRP A 50 3.55 -14.54 -10.52
C TRP A 50 2.70 -15.26 -9.47
N LEU A 51 3.11 -16.45 -9.02
CA LEU A 51 2.51 -17.16 -7.89
C LEU A 51 2.51 -16.27 -6.63
N ASN A 52 3.68 -15.76 -6.23
CA ASN A 52 3.82 -14.92 -5.03
C ASN A 52 3.02 -13.62 -5.16
N VAL A 53 2.92 -13.07 -6.36
CA VAL A 53 2.10 -11.88 -6.63
C VAL A 53 0.62 -12.19 -6.43
N CYS A 54 0.11 -13.28 -7.03
CA CYS A 54 -1.27 -13.70 -6.83
C CYS A 54 -1.59 -14.01 -5.36
N ASP A 55 -0.68 -14.71 -4.68
CA ASP A 55 -0.82 -15.04 -3.26
C ASP A 55 -0.95 -13.79 -2.39
N LYS A 56 -0.01 -12.85 -2.54
CA LYS A 56 -0.04 -11.58 -1.80
C LYS A 56 -1.32 -10.79 -2.08
N LEU A 57 -1.74 -10.69 -3.34
CA LEU A 57 -2.95 -9.96 -3.71
C LEU A 57 -4.22 -10.57 -3.13
N GLU A 58 -4.33 -11.89 -3.20
CA GLU A 58 -5.51 -12.60 -2.69
C GLU A 58 -5.56 -12.56 -1.16
N ARG A 59 -4.40 -12.65 -0.48
CA ARG A 59 -4.30 -12.46 0.97
C ARG A 59 -4.67 -11.03 1.38
N MET A 60 -4.10 -10.01 0.74
CA MET A 60 -4.47 -8.62 0.99
C MET A 60 -5.97 -8.41 0.77
N GLY A 61 -6.54 -8.95 -0.31
CA GLY A 61 -7.98 -8.85 -0.58
C GLY A 61 -8.84 -9.43 0.54
N HIS A 62 -8.44 -10.57 1.09
CA HIS A 62 -9.11 -11.17 2.25
C HIS A 62 -8.95 -10.30 3.52
N GLU A 63 -7.74 -9.81 3.79
CA GLU A 63 -7.47 -8.91 4.92
C GLU A 63 -8.30 -7.63 4.83
N TRP A 64 -8.45 -7.03 3.64
CA TRP A 64 -9.30 -5.86 3.41
C TRP A 64 -10.78 -6.12 3.68
N GLN A 65 -11.30 -7.27 3.23
CA GLN A 65 -12.68 -7.68 3.52
C GLN A 65 -12.90 -7.86 5.03
N GLN A 66 -11.96 -8.56 5.69
CA GLN A 66 -12.04 -8.80 7.12
C GLN A 66 -11.91 -7.50 7.94
N CYS A 67 -11.01 -6.58 7.56
CA CYS A 67 -10.87 -5.29 8.23
C CYS A 67 -12.15 -4.45 8.11
N ALA A 68 -12.81 -4.46 6.94
CA ALA A 68 -14.08 -3.76 6.74
C ALA A 68 -15.19 -4.30 7.65
N GLU A 69 -15.21 -5.61 7.89
CA GLU A 69 -16.21 -6.25 8.76
C GLU A 69 -15.90 -6.04 10.25
N GLN A 70 -14.63 -6.09 10.63
CA GLN A 70 -14.20 -6.14 12.04
C GLN A 70 -13.78 -4.79 12.62
N HIS A 71 -13.70 -3.73 11.81
CA HIS A 71 -13.18 -2.40 12.20
C HIS A 71 -11.82 -2.44 12.92
N GLN A 72 -11.03 -3.49 12.67
CA GLN A 72 -9.72 -3.66 13.28
C GLN A 72 -8.73 -2.70 12.61
N ASN A 73 -7.84 -2.11 13.40
CA ASN A 73 -6.75 -1.23 12.97
C ASN A 73 -7.15 0.21 12.56
N ILE A 74 -8.20 0.78 13.16
CA ILE A 74 -8.45 2.22 13.03
C ILE A 74 -7.43 2.98 13.89
N LEU A 75 -6.50 3.65 13.23
CA LEU A 75 -5.59 4.61 13.87
C LEU A 75 -6.21 6.00 13.78
N SER A 76 -6.26 6.71 14.91
CA SER A 76 -6.72 8.10 14.97
C SER A 76 -5.55 8.99 15.36
N ILE A 77 -5.28 10.00 14.54
CA ILE A 77 -4.26 11.01 14.78
C ILE A 77 -5.00 12.32 15.04
N SER A 78 -4.78 12.90 16.20
CA SER A 78 -5.37 14.17 16.58
C SER A 78 -4.34 15.30 16.47
N GLY A 79 -4.80 16.53 16.28
CA GLY A 79 -3.94 17.71 16.30
C GLY A 79 -3.08 17.92 15.04
N VAL A 80 -3.33 17.19 13.96
CA VAL A 80 -2.65 17.41 12.67
C VAL A 80 -3.02 18.77 12.09
N HIS A 81 -4.29 19.16 12.21
CA HIS A 81 -4.84 20.42 11.71
C HIS A 81 -5.73 21.06 12.77
N ILE A 82 -5.85 22.38 12.72
CA ILE A 82 -6.78 23.15 13.55
C ILE A 82 -8.16 23.19 12.86
N GLY A 83 -8.15 23.22 11.52
CA GLY A 83 -9.34 23.21 10.68
C GLY A 83 -9.71 21.82 10.12
N PRO A 84 -10.88 21.71 9.44
CA PRO A 84 -11.29 20.48 8.79
C PRO A 84 -10.37 20.13 7.60
N ILE A 85 -10.04 18.84 7.50
CA ILE A 85 -9.29 18.27 6.36
C ILE A 85 -10.18 18.31 5.12
N ILE A 86 -9.65 18.86 4.02
CA ILE A 86 -10.35 18.92 2.72
C ILE A 86 -9.79 17.89 1.76
N ASN A 87 -8.50 17.58 1.85
CA ASN A 87 -7.83 16.65 0.95
C ASN A 87 -6.80 15.80 1.69
N THR A 88 -6.65 14.56 1.22
CA THR A 88 -5.62 13.62 1.67
C THR A 88 -5.00 12.93 0.46
N LEU A 89 -3.68 12.75 0.48
CA LEU A 89 -2.92 12.06 -0.55
C LEU A 89 -1.94 11.08 0.10
N LEU A 90 -1.94 9.83 -0.37
CA LEU A 90 -0.98 8.81 0.05
C LEU A 90 0.10 8.64 -1.02
N LEU A 91 1.36 8.65 -0.58
CA LEU A 91 2.57 8.52 -1.39
C LEU A 91 3.44 7.38 -0.85
N GLU A 92 4.46 7.00 -1.64
CA GLU A 92 5.48 6.02 -1.25
C GLU A 92 4.88 4.70 -0.77
N ASP A 93 4.08 4.05 -1.61
CA ASP A 93 3.37 2.81 -1.28
C ASP A 93 2.44 2.91 -0.05
N GLY A 94 2.01 4.13 0.28
CA GLY A 94 1.08 4.39 1.38
C GLY A 94 1.75 4.62 2.73
N TYR A 95 3.07 4.82 2.78
CA TYR A 95 3.77 5.16 4.02
C TYR A 95 3.77 6.66 4.33
N THR A 96 3.63 7.51 3.31
CA THR A 96 3.65 8.97 3.49
C THR A 96 2.26 9.52 3.20
N CYS A 97 1.67 10.23 4.17
CA CYS A 97 0.36 10.84 4.06
C CYS A 97 0.47 12.36 4.05
N ILE A 98 -0.04 13.01 3.01
CA ILE A 98 -0.15 14.45 2.91
C ILE A 98 -1.60 14.85 3.13
N THR A 99 -1.85 15.75 4.07
CA THR A 99 -3.18 16.27 4.39
C THR A 99 -3.22 17.78 4.17
N GLY A 100 -4.30 18.26 3.54
CA GLY A 100 -4.57 19.68 3.34
C GLY A 100 -5.85 20.10 4.05
N SER A 101 -5.83 21.22 4.76
CA SER A 101 -6.93 21.70 5.61
C SER A 101 -7.40 23.10 5.21
N ARG A 102 -8.63 23.45 5.63
CA ARG A 102 -9.16 24.82 5.47
C ARG A 102 -8.42 25.87 6.28
N ASP A 103 -7.65 25.46 7.28
CA ASP A 103 -6.75 26.35 8.01
C ASP A 103 -5.54 26.79 7.18
N SER A 104 -5.51 26.44 5.88
CA SER A 104 -4.45 26.80 4.93
C SER A 104 -3.10 26.13 5.24
N SER A 105 -3.07 25.11 6.10
CA SER A 105 -1.90 24.27 6.34
C SER A 105 -1.92 23.01 5.47
N ILE A 106 -0.71 22.52 5.18
CA ILE A 106 -0.49 21.24 4.52
C ILE A 106 0.51 20.47 5.37
N CYS A 107 0.11 19.30 5.89
CA CYS A 107 0.93 18.48 6.75
C CYS A 107 1.41 17.23 6.00
N CYS A 108 2.63 16.81 6.29
CA CYS A 108 3.20 15.55 5.83
C CYS A 108 3.42 14.66 7.05
N LEU A 109 2.90 13.44 6.98
CA LEU A 109 2.96 12.45 8.05
C LEU A 109 3.63 11.18 7.54
N ASP A 110 4.60 10.66 8.30
CA ASP A 110 5.13 9.33 8.09
C ASP A 110 4.30 8.32 8.89
N LEU A 111 3.47 7.55 8.19
CA LEU A 111 2.58 6.56 8.79
C LEU A 111 3.32 5.37 9.42
N ARG A 112 4.62 5.17 9.12
CA ARG A 112 5.44 4.14 9.79
C ARG A 112 5.65 4.45 11.26
N GLN A 113 5.65 5.73 11.62
CA GLN A 113 5.83 6.21 12.99
C GLN A 113 4.55 6.06 13.81
N LEU A 114 3.38 5.87 13.19
CA LEU A 114 2.10 5.70 13.90
C LEU A 114 1.95 4.36 14.62
N VAL A 115 2.84 3.40 14.33
CA VAL A 115 2.96 2.16 15.11
C VAL A 115 3.58 2.47 16.50
N ARG A 116 4.12 3.69 16.69
CA ARG A 116 4.70 4.21 17.94
C ARG A 116 4.24 5.66 18.17
N PRO A 117 3.05 5.87 18.74
CA PRO A 117 2.38 7.18 18.81
C PRO A 117 3.16 8.26 19.57
N GLU A 118 4.20 7.90 20.33
CA GLU A 118 5.05 8.84 21.08
C GLU A 118 6.08 9.59 20.20
N GLU A 119 6.30 9.16 18.95
CA GLU A 119 7.36 9.69 18.07
C GLU A 119 6.85 10.26 16.75
N THR A 120 5.53 10.47 16.60
CA THR A 120 4.98 10.95 15.32
C THR A 120 5.27 12.43 15.11
N GLU A 121 6.29 12.74 14.31
CA GLU A 121 6.60 14.10 13.91
C GLU A 121 5.65 14.56 12.80
N VAL A 122 4.74 15.48 13.14
CA VAL A 122 3.91 16.16 12.14
C VAL A 122 4.71 17.33 11.59
N THR A 123 5.15 17.22 10.33
CA THR A 123 5.89 18.30 9.68
C THR A 123 4.95 19.08 8.76
N ASN A 124 4.86 20.39 8.95
CA ASN A 124 4.20 21.27 8.00
C ASN A 124 5.09 21.38 6.75
N ILE A 125 4.51 21.22 5.56
CA ILE A 125 5.27 21.23 4.31
C ILE A 125 5.91 22.61 4.08
N TYR A 126 5.29 23.68 4.58
CA TYR A 126 5.87 25.03 4.53
C TYR A 126 7.10 25.20 5.43
N ASP A 127 7.23 24.40 6.48
CA ASP A 127 8.38 24.38 7.39
C ASP A 127 9.45 23.36 6.94
N SER A 128 9.19 22.63 5.85
CA SER A 128 10.12 21.64 5.32
C SER A 128 11.31 22.32 4.62
N PRO A 129 12.57 21.94 4.94
CA PRO A 129 13.77 22.52 4.33
C PRO A 129 13.87 22.28 2.81
N TYR A 130 13.05 21.40 2.25
CA TYR A 130 12.97 21.14 0.80
C TYR A 130 12.13 22.18 0.03
N VAL A 131 11.13 22.81 0.67
CA VAL A 131 10.29 23.84 0.03
C VAL A 131 10.93 25.22 0.15
N SER A 132 11.59 25.50 1.28
CA SER A 132 12.31 26.76 1.50
C SER A 132 13.38 27.06 0.42
N LYS A 133 14.01 26.04 -0.17
CA LYS A 133 14.99 26.22 -1.25
C LYS A 133 14.38 26.71 -2.57
N ARG A 134 13.16 26.27 -2.94
CA ARG A 134 12.53 26.71 -4.20
C ARG A 134 12.05 28.15 -4.18
N ALA A 135 11.75 28.69 -2.99
CA ALA A 135 11.36 30.09 -2.85
C ALA A 135 12.53 31.06 -3.09
N HIS A 136 13.78 30.63 -2.86
CA HIS A 136 14.96 31.45 -3.15
C HIS A 136 15.48 31.35 -4.59
N ASP A 137 15.25 30.21 -5.27
CA ASP A 137 15.73 30.01 -6.64
C ASP A 137 14.84 30.65 -7.73
N GLN A 138 13.71 31.27 -7.37
CA GLN A 138 12.81 31.98 -8.32
C GLN A 138 12.91 33.51 -8.26
N GLN A 139 13.92 34.07 -7.57
CA GLN A 139 14.18 35.52 -7.50
C GLN A 139 15.50 35.96 -8.16
N GLN A 140 16.05 35.18 -9.09
CA GLN A 140 17.17 35.62 -9.95
C GLN A 140 16.78 35.68 -11.41
#